data_AF-A0A954UMI0-F1
#
_entry.id   AF-A0A954UMI0-F1
#
_cell.length_a   1.000
_cell.length_b   1.000
_cell.length_c   1.000
_cell.angle_alpha   90.00
_cell.angle_beta   90.00
_cell.angle_gamma   90.00
#
_symmetry.space_group_name_H-M   'P 1'
#
loop_
_entity.id
_entity.type
_entity.pdbx_description
1 polymer ?
#
loop_
_entity_poly.entity_id
_entity_poly.type
_entity_poly.pdbx_seq_one_letter_code
_entity_poly.pdbx_strand_id
1 'polypeptide(L)'
;PFTTADGRTIDVPTMYTEFSGGSTHATYTQLNGRYVIDLPFEQDRMSFVIVVPERDGIPNQLTPDLFSDIDAWLQTPRDTPWFQLTLPQFKLNVSSDLTNVLQQMGMSSAFHDANFSRITDAPIFIDQVQHQASVEVNAKGVSAVGATSVGFLGCFAAGTPVLTPDGERPIEELRVGDYVLSRNEFHAAGVIRPRRIEEVFHGKAEVIQLHLGSQVLHVTEDHRFYLEGSGWTRAGDLRRGQRLSVDLSTWMTIDDIVDTGEVVPVHNFRVAQFHTYFVGSESWGFAIWTHNCYANSCKISVDRPFQFFIRDNDTGVINLMTRVDDPTIATSKIVPLTAPIPGDSNHDGHFNSADLVLVLQAGEYEDAIAGNSTFEEGDWDRDGDFTSRDLVYALANSRYESDSPAAVASQFSRSNQRLPDIAAAVDSLMPGAPLDDDALVEELSTDLHLLVP
;
A
#
# COMPACT_ATOMS: atom_id res chain seq x y z
N PRO A 1 8.19 2.47 16.41
CA PRO A 1 8.25 0.99 16.32
C PRO A 1 7.86 0.57 14.90
N PHE A 2 8.47 -0.48 14.37
CA PHE A 2 8.14 -1.08 13.08
C PHE A 2 7.53 -2.47 13.33
N THR A 3 6.40 -2.78 12.70
CA THR A 3 5.79 -4.12 12.74
C THR A 3 6.29 -4.91 11.54
N THR A 4 7.03 -5.99 11.76
CA THR A 4 7.58 -6.84 10.69
C THR A 4 6.51 -7.73 10.08
N ALA A 5 6.80 -8.33 8.92
CA ALA A 5 5.85 -9.19 8.21
C ALA A 5 5.38 -10.41 9.04
N ASP A 6 6.22 -10.90 9.96
CA ASP A 6 5.89 -11.98 10.91
C ASP A 6 5.15 -11.48 12.18
N GLY A 7 4.76 -10.21 12.21
CA GLY A 7 3.98 -9.60 13.29
C GLY A 7 4.78 -9.14 14.52
N ARG A 8 6.13 -9.25 14.51
CA ARG A 8 6.95 -8.71 15.60
C ARG A 8 7.01 -7.19 15.56
N THR A 9 6.97 -6.55 16.72
CA THR A 9 7.26 -5.12 16.83
C THR A 9 8.72 -4.92 17.21
N ILE A 10 9.46 -4.16 16.40
CA ILE A 10 10.88 -3.86 16.62
C ILE A 10 11.09 -2.35 16.71
N ASP A 11 12.06 -1.93 17.52
CA ASP A 11 12.48 -0.53 17.58
C ASP A 11 13.66 -0.29 16.63
N VAL A 12 13.46 0.63 15.68
CA VAL A 12 14.47 0.99 14.68
C VAL A 12 14.68 2.50 14.63
N PRO A 13 15.92 2.96 14.36
CA PRO A 13 16.15 4.37 14.08
C PRO A 13 15.22 4.83 12.96
N THR A 14 14.32 5.75 13.27
CA THR A 14 13.29 6.22 12.34
C THR A 14 13.55 7.69 12.07
N MET A 15 13.65 8.04 10.79
CA MET A 15 13.76 9.42 10.36
C MET A 15 12.39 10.09 10.41
N TYR A 16 12.40 11.40 10.57
CA TYR A 16 11.23 12.25 10.49
C TYR A 16 11.58 13.48 9.65
N THR A 17 10.76 13.76 8.65
CA THR A 17 10.87 14.97 7.82
C THR A 17 9.49 15.52 7.54
N GLU A 18 9.40 16.85 7.46
CA GLU A 18 8.25 17.55 6.90
C GLU A 18 8.59 18.06 5.51
N PHE A 19 7.73 17.78 4.54
CA PHE A 19 7.81 18.30 3.20
C PHE A 19 6.77 19.40 3.03
N SER A 20 7.15 20.53 2.46
CA SER A 20 6.28 21.68 2.17
C SER A 20 6.44 22.09 0.71
N GLY A 21 5.35 22.54 0.08
CA GLY A 21 5.37 22.92 -1.34
C GLY A 21 6.48 23.94 -1.67
N GLY A 22 7.20 23.69 -2.78
CA GLY A 22 8.14 24.63 -3.39
C GLY A 22 9.65 24.38 -3.20
N SER A 23 10.08 23.52 -2.27
CA SER A 23 11.52 23.29 -2.00
C SER A 23 12.00 21.85 -2.19
N THR A 24 11.10 20.89 -2.11
CA THR A 24 11.35 19.46 -2.33
C THR A 24 10.25 18.98 -3.26
N HIS A 25 10.54 18.52 -4.48
CA HIS A 25 9.54 17.92 -5.38
C HIS A 25 8.94 16.59 -4.84
N ALA A 26 9.07 16.35 -3.53
CA ALA A 26 8.46 15.26 -2.82
C ALA A 26 6.94 15.40 -2.88
N THR A 27 6.28 14.30 -3.21
CA THR A 27 4.83 14.24 -3.32
C THR A 27 4.36 12.84 -2.92
N TYR A 28 3.07 12.68 -2.72
CA TYR A 28 2.48 11.40 -2.42
C TYR A 28 1.06 11.32 -2.97
N THR A 29 0.55 10.10 -3.08
CA THR A 29 -0.85 9.82 -3.40
C THR A 29 -1.32 8.58 -2.64
N GLN A 30 -2.61 8.31 -2.69
CA GLN A 30 -3.21 7.06 -2.27
C GLN A 30 -3.73 6.30 -3.50
N LEU A 31 -3.24 5.08 -3.69
CA LEU A 31 -3.69 4.17 -4.76
C LEU A 31 -4.02 2.80 -4.15
N ASN A 32 -5.27 2.36 -4.35
CA ASN A 32 -5.75 1.03 -3.93
C ASN A 32 -5.46 0.70 -2.45
N GLY A 33 -5.63 1.67 -1.54
CA GLY A 33 -5.38 1.48 -0.10
C GLY A 33 -3.90 1.50 0.30
N ARG A 34 -3.03 2.06 -0.53
CA ARG A 34 -1.60 2.20 -0.28
C ARG A 34 -1.18 3.65 -0.46
N TYR A 35 -0.31 4.12 0.43
CA TYR A 35 0.42 5.36 0.20
C TYR A 35 1.56 5.09 -0.80
N VAL A 36 1.62 5.92 -1.83
CA VAL A 36 2.71 5.95 -2.80
C VAL A 36 3.42 7.28 -2.61
N ILE A 37 4.66 7.26 -2.13
CA ILE A 37 5.46 8.45 -1.84
C ILE A 37 6.58 8.54 -2.87
N ASP A 38 6.66 9.65 -3.58
CA ASP A 38 7.74 9.96 -4.51
C ASP A 38 8.71 10.95 -3.84
N LEU A 39 9.95 10.53 -3.63
CA LEU A 39 11.03 11.32 -3.05
C LEU A 39 12.14 11.51 -4.08
N PRO A 40 12.14 12.62 -4.82
CA PRO A 40 13.21 12.91 -5.77
C PRO A 40 14.55 13.13 -5.10
N PHE A 41 15.62 12.64 -5.73
CA PHE A 41 16.99 12.95 -5.37
C PHE A 41 17.38 14.36 -5.83
N GLU A 42 18.57 14.81 -5.44
CA GLU A 42 19.12 16.08 -5.93
C GLU A 42 19.05 16.15 -7.46
N GLN A 43 18.63 17.31 -7.98
CA GLN A 43 18.43 17.58 -9.41
C GLN A 43 17.29 16.82 -10.10
N ASP A 44 16.43 16.11 -9.36
CA ASP A 44 15.15 15.55 -9.84
C ASP A 44 15.28 14.49 -10.98
N ARG A 45 16.51 14.06 -11.28
CA ARG A 45 16.78 13.06 -12.34
C ARG A 45 16.37 11.64 -11.93
N MET A 46 16.42 11.34 -10.64
CA MET A 46 16.01 10.06 -10.10
C MET A 46 15.07 10.29 -8.93
N SER A 47 14.19 9.32 -8.69
CA SER A 47 13.35 9.30 -7.50
C SER A 47 13.43 7.98 -6.75
N PHE A 48 13.30 8.09 -5.44
CA PHE A 48 13.02 6.99 -4.53
C PHE A 48 11.51 6.93 -4.26
N VAL A 49 10.85 5.92 -4.81
CA VAL A 49 9.39 5.74 -4.70
C VAL A 49 9.11 4.65 -3.68
N ILE A 50 8.31 4.98 -2.66
CA ILE A 50 7.91 4.08 -1.57
C ILE A 50 6.44 3.73 -1.76
N VAL A 51 6.10 2.46 -1.61
CA VAL A 51 4.72 1.95 -1.62
C VAL A 51 4.48 1.23 -0.31
N VAL A 52 3.62 1.81 0.54
CA VAL A 52 3.30 1.26 1.87
C VAL A 52 1.79 1.10 2.04
N PRO A 53 1.29 -0.05 2.52
CA PRO A 53 -0.11 -0.22 2.86
C PRO A 53 -0.61 0.82 3.87
N GLU A 54 -1.82 1.34 3.69
CA GLU A 54 -2.43 2.31 4.62
C GLU A 54 -2.69 1.69 6.01
N ARG A 55 -2.96 0.38 6.04
CA ARG A 55 -3.24 -0.41 7.24
C ARG A 55 -2.87 -1.87 7.03
N ASP A 56 -2.80 -2.62 8.12
CA ASP A 56 -2.58 -4.06 8.10
C ASP A 56 -3.69 -4.81 7.35
N GLY A 57 -3.34 -5.97 6.77
CA GLY A 57 -4.26 -6.81 6.00
C GLY A 57 -4.44 -6.42 4.53
N ILE A 58 -3.83 -5.33 4.07
CA ILE A 58 -3.75 -5.01 2.64
C ILE A 58 -2.53 -5.73 2.04
N PRO A 59 -2.69 -6.51 0.95
CA PRO A 59 -1.57 -7.22 0.32
C PRO A 59 -0.45 -6.26 -0.06
N ASN A 60 0.76 -6.49 0.42
CA ASN A 60 1.90 -5.62 0.16
C ASN A 60 2.69 -6.05 -1.10
N GLN A 61 1.97 -6.34 -2.19
CA GLN A 61 2.53 -6.75 -3.47
C GLN A 61 2.27 -5.66 -4.53
N LEU A 62 3.30 -5.30 -5.31
CA LEU A 62 3.15 -4.59 -6.58
C LEU A 62 2.63 -5.56 -7.64
N THR A 63 1.32 -5.58 -7.85
CA THR A 63 0.75 -6.25 -9.02
C THR A 63 1.06 -5.43 -10.28
N PRO A 64 1.04 -6.05 -11.48
CA PRO A 64 1.23 -5.32 -12.73
C PRO A 64 0.27 -4.13 -12.90
N ASP A 65 -0.99 -4.30 -12.51
CA ASP A 65 -2.00 -3.24 -12.58
C ASP A 65 -1.68 -2.09 -11.63
N LEU A 66 -1.35 -2.39 -10.38
CA LEU A 66 -0.95 -1.37 -9.40
C LEU A 66 0.32 -0.65 -9.86
N PHE A 67 1.28 -1.37 -10.44
CA PHE A 67 2.48 -0.76 -10.99
C PHE A 67 2.17 0.18 -12.15
N SER A 68 1.26 -0.22 -13.06
CA SER A 68 0.79 0.63 -14.15
C SER A 68 0.10 1.90 -13.65
N ASP A 69 -0.73 1.80 -12.61
CA ASP A 69 -1.39 2.96 -11.98
C ASP A 69 -0.36 3.92 -11.35
N ILE A 70 0.66 3.36 -10.69
CA ILE A 70 1.75 4.14 -10.10
C ILE A 70 2.57 4.85 -11.18
N ASP A 71 2.95 4.16 -12.25
CA ASP A 71 3.73 4.76 -13.35
C ASP A 71 2.94 5.87 -14.05
N ALA A 72 1.64 5.66 -14.30
CA ALA A 72 0.77 6.69 -14.82
C ALA A 72 0.71 7.92 -13.91
N TRP A 73 0.60 7.73 -12.59
CA TRP A 73 0.63 8.83 -11.63
C TRP A 73 1.98 9.57 -11.63
N LEU A 74 3.11 8.85 -11.66
CA LEU A 74 4.46 9.42 -11.66
C LEU A 74 4.74 10.32 -12.88
N GLN A 75 4.04 10.10 -14.01
CA GLN A 75 4.19 10.87 -15.24
C GLN A 75 3.29 12.12 -15.31
N THR A 76 2.36 12.30 -14.37
CA THR A 76 1.50 13.49 -14.35
C THR A 76 2.19 14.69 -13.68
N PRO A 77 1.94 15.93 -14.15
CA PRO A 77 2.29 17.12 -13.38
C PRO A 77 1.57 17.08 -12.03
N ARG A 78 2.35 17.18 -10.95
CA ARG A 78 1.85 16.96 -9.58
C ARG A 78 2.05 18.22 -8.75
N ASP A 79 1.04 18.53 -7.95
CA ASP A 79 1.20 19.46 -6.85
C ASP A 79 2.15 18.84 -5.80
N THR A 80 2.84 19.70 -5.05
CA THR A 80 3.73 19.29 -3.95
C THR A 80 3.01 19.55 -2.63
N PRO A 81 2.12 18.62 -2.19
CA PRO A 81 1.38 18.81 -0.96
C PRO A 81 2.32 18.81 0.23
N TRP A 82 1.90 19.47 1.31
CA TRP A 82 2.59 19.32 2.58
C TRP A 82 2.30 17.94 3.18
N PHE A 83 3.33 17.25 3.68
CA PHE A 83 3.16 16.01 4.44
C PHE A 83 4.34 15.75 5.37
N GLN A 84 4.09 14.96 6.41
CA GLN A 84 5.10 14.44 7.33
C GLN A 84 5.40 12.99 6.95
N LEU A 85 6.67 12.64 6.89
CA LEU A 85 7.10 11.28 6.62
C LEU A 85 7.92 10.76 7.79
N THR A 86 7.55 9.57 8.28
CA THR A 86 8.45 8.76 9.10
C THR A 86 8.90 7.53 8.32
N LEU A 87 10.21 7.38 8.20
CA LEU A 87 10.85 6.35 7.38
C LEU A 87 11.98 5.69 8.19
N PRO A 88 11.97 4.37 8.41
CA PRO A 88 13.07 3.68 9.06
C PRO A 88 14.38 3.88 8.29
N GLN A 89 15.47 4.01 9.03
CA GLN A 89 16.80 3.89 8.44
C GLN A 89 17.09 2.41 8.21
N PHE A 90 17.64 2.09 7.04
CA PHE A 90 18.01 0.72 6.71
C PHE A 90 19.15 0.74 5.69
N LYS A 91 19.89 -0.37 5.64
CA LYS A 91 20.95 -0.59 4.67
C LYS A 91 20.76 -1.91 3.97
N LEU A 92 20.29 -1.85 2.73
CA LEU A 92 20.08 -2.98 1.86
C LEU A 92 21.39 -3.37 1.15
N ASN A 93 21.82 -4.63 1.23
CA ASN A 93 22.80 -5.20 0.31
C ASN A 93 22.15 -6.33 -0.48
N VAL A 94 21.98 -6.09 -1.77
CA VAL A 94 21.42 -7.00 -2.76
C VAL A 94 22.54 -7.66 -3.53
N SER A 95 22.46 -8.98 -3.65
CA SER A 95 23.29 -9.78 -4.56
C SER A 95 22.43 -10.89 -5.16
N SER A 96 22.44 -11.01 -6.48
CA SER A 96 21.72 -12.05 -7.21
C SER A 96 22.46 -12.50 -8.44
N ASP A 97 22.32 -13.79 -8.72
CA ASP A 97 22.67 -14.35 -10.01
C ASP A 97 21.47 -14.24 -10.96
N LEU A 98 21.59 -13.43 -12.00
CA LEU A 98 20.55 -13.20 -13.00
C LEU A 98 20.61 -14.18 -14.17
N THR A 99 21.54 -15.13 -14.16
CA THR A 99 21.78 -16.07 -15.26
C THR A 99 20.50 -16.79 -15.68
N ASN A 100 19.81 -17.42 -14.72
CA ASN A 100 18.58 -18.16 -15.01
C ASN A 100 17.44 -17.24 -15.46
N VAL A 101 17.32 -16.06 -14.85
CA VAL A 101 16.27 -15.08 -15.16
C VAL A 101 16.41 -14.60 -16.61
N LEU A 102 17.62 -14.22 -17.02
CA LEU A 102 17.88 -13.74 -18.38
C LEU A 102 17.67 -14.83 -19.43
N GLN A 103 18.03 -16.09 -19.11
CA GLN A 103 17.72 -17.23 -19.99
C GLN A 103 16.21 -17.41 -20.18
N GLN A 104 15.43 -17.34 -19.09
CA GLN A 104 13.96 -17.43 -19.14
C GLN A 104 13.31 -16.25 -19.87
N MET A 105 13.91 -15.07 -19.83
CA MET A 105 13.49 -13.89 -20.60
C MET A 105 13.88 -13.95 -22.10
N GLY A 106 14.42 -15.09 -22.56
CA GLY A 106 14.74 -15.33 -23.98
C GLY A 106 16.19 -15.03 -24.37
N MET A 107 17.06 -14.69 -23.41
CA MET A 107 18.50 -14.47 -23.64
C MET A 107 19.32 -15.77 -23.54
N SER A 108 18.73 -16.93 -23.84
CA SER A 108 19.37 -18.24 -23.64
C SER A 108 20.67 -18.41 -24.43
N SER A 109 20.69 -17.99 -25.70
CA SER A 109 21.84 -18.18 -26.59
C SER A 109 23.12 -17.51 -26.10
N ALA A 110 23.02 -16.46 -25.29
CA ALA A 110 24.18 -15.77 -24.71
C ALA A 110 24.99 -16.65 -23.74
N PHE A 111 24.41 -17.73 -23.22
CA PHE A 111 24.99 -18.62 -22.22
C PHE A 111 25.47 -19.97 -22.77
N HIS A 112 25.24 -20.26 -24.06
CA HIS A 112 25.72 -21.52 -24.68
C HIS A 112 26.23 -21.32 -26.12
N ASP A 113 25.38 -20.85 -27.04
CA ASP A 113 25.69 -20.70 -28.48
C ASP A 113 25.90 -19.24 -28.87
N ALA A 114 26.66 -18.52 -28.05
CA ALA A 114 26.77 -17.07 -28.18
C ALA A 114 27.67 -16.67 -29.35
N ASN A 115 27.25 -15.66 -30.12
CA ASN A 115 28.10 -15.03 -31.12
C ASN A 115 28.71 -13.73 -30.59
N PHE A 116 29.84 -13.85 -29.90
CA PHE A 116 30.63 -12.72 -29.40
C PHE A 116 31.87 -12.40 -30.26
N SER A 117 31.82 -12.71 -31.56
CA SER A 117 32.93 -12.48 -32.52
C SER A 117 33.40 -11.02 -32.62
N ARG A 118 32.58 -10.05 -32.20
CA ARG A 118 32.96 -8.63 -32.12
C ARG A 118 33.79 -8.28 -30.88
N ILE A 119 33.88 -9.17 -29.89
CA ILE A 119 34.66 -9.00 -28.66
C ILE A 119 35.99 -9.74 -28.80
N THR A 120 35.96 -10.97 -29.33
CA THR A 120 37.15 -11.81 -29.50
C THR A 120 36.90 -12.87 -30.59
N ASP A 121 37.97 -13.33 -31.23
CA ASP A 121 37.94 -14.42 -32.21
C ASP A 121 37.77 -15.81 -31.55
N ALA A 122 37.98 -15.91 -30.24
CA ALA A 122 37.78 -17.15 -29.49
C ALA A 122 36.28 -17.40 -29.19
N PRO A 123 35.81 -18.67 -29.24
CA PRO A 123 34.44 -18.99 -28.83
C PRO A 123 34.30 -18.76 -27.32
N ILE A 124 33.49 -17.77 -26.94
CA ILE A 124 33.17 -17.43 -25.56
C ILE A 124 31.65 -17.35 -25.40
N PHE A 125 31.17 -17.58 -24.18
CA PHE A 125 29.77 -17.37 -23.76
C PHE A 125 29.76 -16.74 -22.36
N ILE A 126 28.60 -16.23 -21.94
CA ILE A 126 28.41 -15.73 -20.58
C ILE A 126 28.22 -16.93 -19.65
N ASP A 127 29.13 -17.11 -18.69
CA ASP A 127 29.02 -18.18 -17.69
C ASP A 127 28.05 -17.77 -16.56
N GLN A 128 28.17 -16.54 -16.07
CA GLN A 128 27.35 -16.03 -14.98
C GLN A 128 27.11 -14.53 -15.09
N VAL A 129 25.92 -14.06 -14.68
CA VAL A 129 25.60 -12.64 -14.52
C VAL A 129 25.31 -12.34 -13.06
N GLN A 130 26.28 -11.76 -12.36
CA GLN A 130 26.10 -11.30 -10.98
C GLN A 130 25.64 -9.85 -10.94
N HIS A 131 24.49 -9.61 -10.30
CA HIS A 131 23.96 -8.29 -9.99
C HIS A 131 24.14 -8.00 -8.51
N GLN A 132 24.81 -6.89 -8.19
CA GLN A 132 24.96 -6.41 -6.82
C GLN A 132 24.54 -4.95 -6.73
N ALA A 133 23.72 -4.64 -5.73
CA ALA A 133 23.30 -3.27 -5.43
C ALA A 133 23.34 -3.05 -3.91
N SER A 134 23.81 -1.89 -3.47
CA SER A 134 23.73 -1.49 -2.07
C SER A 134 22.94 -0.20 -1.99
N VAL A 135 21.95 -0.16 -1.10
CA VAL A 135 21.17 1.05 -0.80
C VAL A 135 21.26 1.32 0.69
N GLU A 136 21.59 2.55 1.04
CA GLU A 136 21.60 2.99 2.43
C GLU A 136 20.68 4.21 2.56
N VAL A 137 19.64 4.07 3.38
CA VAL A 137 18.67 5.13 3.66
C VAL A 137 18.95 5.68 5.05
N ASN A 138 19.35 6.95 5.11
CA ASN A 138 19.68 7.65 6.36
C ASN A 138 19.32 9.15 6.29
N ALA A 139 19.40 9.83 7.44
CA ALA A 139 18.94 11.21 7.60
C ALA A 139 19.81 12.26 6.88
N LYS A 140 20.96 11.88 6.30
CA LYS A 140 21.78 12.77 5.46
C LYS A 140 21.35 12.74 3.99
N GLY A 141 20.70 11.66 3.54
CA GLY A 141 20.15 11.52 2.20
C GLY A 141 18.73 12.07 2.04
N VAL A 142 18.03 12.31 3.15
CA VAL A 142 16.73 12.99 3.22
C VAL A 142 16.93 14.23 4.09
N SER A 143 17.08 15.41 3.46
CA SER A 143 17.33 16.67 4.18
C SER A 143 16.21 16.93 5.22
N ALA A 144 16.57 16.94 6.51
CA ALA A 144 15.62 17.15 7.60
C ALA A 144 15.84 18.53 8.24
N VAL A 145 14.83 19.39 8.14
CA VAL A 145 14.71 20.65 8.89
C VAL A 145 13.40 20.60 9.68
N GLY A 146 13.45 20.88 10.98
CA GLY A 146 12.31 21.42 11.72
C GLY A 146 11.71 20.53 12.79
N ALA A 147 11.53 21.11 13.97
CA ALA A 147 11.15 20.49 15.22
C ALA A 147 9.66 20.11 15.29
N THR A 148 9.37 18.93 15.85
CA THR A 148 8.01 18.51 16.25
C THR A 148 7.44 19.47 17.30
N SER A 149 6.38 20.19 16.94
CA SER A 149 5.40 20.69 17.91
C SER A 149 4.17 19.79 17.86
N VAL A 150 3.76 19.24 19.01
CA VAL A 150 2.48 18.55 19.16
C VAL A 150 1.43 19.63 19.39
N GLY A 151 1.01 20.29 18.32
CA GLY A 151 -0.06 21.28 18.29
C GLY A 151 -1.20 20.80 17.41
N PHE A 152 -2.43 21.24 17.70
CA PHE A 152 -3.57 21.06 16.83
C PHE A 152 -3.27 21.72 15.47
N LEU A 153 -2.85 20.95 14.47
CA LEU A 153 -2.57 21.47 13.15
C LEU A 153 -3.90 21.88 12.49
N GLY A 154 -4.15 23.19 12.43
CA GLY A 154 -5.31 23.78 11.79
C GLY A 154 -6.63 23.59 12.56
N CYS A 155 -7.27 24.66 13.00
CA CYS A 155 -8.63 24.65 13.54
C CYS A 155 -9.40 25.90 13.11
N PHE A 156 -10.72 25.86 13.25
CA PHE A 156 -11.61 27.01 13.07
C PHE A 156 -12.29 27.39 14.36
N ALA A 157 -12.65 28.67 14.51
CA ALA A 157 -13.49 29.12 15.61
C ALA A 157 -14.91 28.51 15.51
N ALA A 158 -15.58 28.39 16.66
CA ALA A 158 -17.00 28.01 16.71
C ALA A 158 -17.86 28.96 15.84
N GLY A 159 -18.95 28.44 15.28
CA GLY A 159 -19.82 29.14 14.35
C GLY A 159 -19.37 29.05 12.88
N THR A 160 -18.18 28.49 12.61
CA THR A 160 -17.69 28.31 11.23
C THR A 160 -18.60 27.33 10.47
N PRO A 161 -19.22 27.72 9.36
CA PRO A 161 -20.16 26.87 8.63
C PRO A 161 -19.39 25.86 7.77
N VAL A 162 -19.78 24.59 7.86
CA VAL A 162 -19.19 23.47 7.11
C VAL A 162 -20.27 22.86 6.24
N LEU A 163 -19.97 22.63 4.96
CA LEU A 163 -20.92 22.01 4.05
C LEU A 163 -21.10 20.52 4.36
N THR A 164 -22.35 20.10 4.57
CA THR A 164 -22.77 18.71 4.69
C THR A 164 -23.74 18.34 3.57
N PRO A 165 -24.03 17.05 3.34
CA PRO A 165 -25.00 16.64 2.32
C PRO A 165 -26.40 17.25 2.51
N ASP A 166 -26.77 17.56 3.75
CA ASP A 166 -28.10 18.06 4.13
C ASP A 166 -28.12 19.59 4.37
N GLY A 167 -27.06 20.30 4.00
CA GLY A 167 -26.89 21.75 4.21
C GLY A 167 -25.69 22.11 5.08
N GLU A 168 -25.41 23.39 5.26
CA GLU A 168 -24.32 23.83 6.15
C GLU A 168 -24.66 23.59 7.64
N ARG A 169 -23.64 23.22 8.41
CA ARG A 169 -23.73 23.09 9.88
C ARG A 169 -22.54 23.78 10.55
N PRO A 170 -22.72 24.40 11.73
CA PRO A 170 -21.60 24.91 12.51
C PRO A 170 -20.62 23.80 12.88
N ILE A 171 -19.32 24.09 12.81
CA ILE A 171 -18.25 23.11 13.01
C ILE A 171 -18.32 22.40 14.38
N GLU A 172 -18.75 23.10 15.43
CA GLU A 172 -18.88 22.59 16.79
C GLU A 172 -20.05 21.61 16.97
N GLU A 173 -20.97 21.54 16.02
CA GLU A 173 -22.12 20.62 16.06
C GLU A 173 -21.84 19.28 15.38
N LEU A 174 -20.76 19.18 14.60
CA LEU A 174 -20.40 17.95 13.87
C LEU A 174 -19.92 16.85 14.83
N ARG A 175 -20.26 15.60 14.53
CA ARG A 175 -19.94 14.42 15.35
C ARG A 175 -19.29 13.31 14.52
N VAL A 176 -18.60 12.40 15.20
CA VAL A 176 -18.10 11.17 14.58
C VAL A 176 -19.26 10.39 13.98
N GLY A 177 -19.14 10.02 12.71
CA GLY A 177 -20.20 9.37 11.94
C GLY A 177 -21.00 10.29 11.04
N ASP A 178 -20.98 11.61 11.26
CA ASP A 178 -21.59 12.57 10.34
C ASP A 178 -20.84 12.59 9.00
N TYR A 179 -21.45 13.17 7.97
CA TYR A 179 -20.85 13.32 6.65
C TYR A 179 -20.64 14.80 6.32
N VAL A 180 -19.50 15.10 5.68
CA VAL A 180 -19.19 16.42 5.14
C VAL A 180 -18.93 16.32 3.64
N LEU A 181 -19.19 17.39 2.91
CA LEU A 181 -18.77 17.47 1.51
C LEU A 181 -17.25 17.61 1.46
N SER A 182 -16.61 16.80 0.64
CA SER A 182 -15.15 16.69 0.57
C SER A 182 -14.71 16.40 -0.87
N ARG A 183 -13.48 16.78 -1.20
CA ARG A 183 -12.84 16.54 -2.50
C ARG A 183 -11.47 15.93 -2.26
N ASN A 184 -11.05 14.98 -3.08
CA ASN A 184 -9.75 14.35 -2.92
C ASN A 184 -8.62 15.40 -2.93
N GLU A 185 -7.74 15.39 -1.93
CA GLU A 185 -6.72 16.43 -1.71
C GLU A 185 -5.66 16.52 -2.82
N PHE A 186 -5.55 15.50 -3.66
CA PHE A 186 -4.63 15.41 -4.80
C PHE A 186 -5.29 15.73 -6.14
N HIS A 187 -6.61 15.92 -6.16
CA HIS A 187 -7.36 16.14 -7.39
C HIS A 187 -8.21 17.41 -7.25
N ALA A 188 -7.62 18.57 -7.55
CA ALA A 188 -8.31 19.86 -7.49
C ALA A 188 -9.56 19.93 -8.37
N ALA A 189 -9.56 19.24 -9.52
CA ALA A 189 -10.72 19.07 -10.40
C ALA A 189 -11.61 17.86 -10.05
N GLY A 190 -11.33 17.17 -8.94
CA GLY A 190 -11.99 15.94 -8.53
C GLY A 190 -13.42 16.15 -8.07
N VAL A 191 -14.26 15.13 -8.23
CA VAL A 191 -15.68 15.20 -7.87
C VAL A 191 -15.85 15.34 -6.35
N ILE A 192 -16.67 16.30 -5.93
CA ILE A 192 -17.07 16.48 -4.53
C ILE A 192 -17.96 15.29 -4.11
N ARG A 193 -17.62 14.64 -3.00
CA ARG A 193 -18.37 13.51 -2.45
C ARG A 193 -18.55 13.64 -0.94
N PRO A 194 -19.66 13.16 -0.38
CA PRO A 194 -19.80 13.01 1.06
C PRO A 194 -18.74 12.07 1.63
N ARG A 195 -18.06 12.49 2.69
CA ARG A 195 -17.10 11.68 3.43
C ARG A 195 -17.41 11.70 4.92
N ARG A 196 -17.24 10.54 5.54
CA ARG A 196 -17.57 10.32 6.96
C ARG A 196 -16.53 11.00 7.85
N ILE A 197 -16.99 11.61 8.93
CA ILE A 197 -16.15 12.08 10.02
C ILE A 197 -15.73 10.88 10.87
N GLU A 198 -14.43 10.69 11.01
CA GLU A 198 -13.83 9.59 11.78
C GLU A 198 -13.50 10.00 13.22
N GLU A 199 -13.20 11.27 13.44
CA GLU A 199 -12.75 11.80 14.73
C GLU A 199 -13.14 13.27 14.86
N VAL A 200 -13.33 13.79 16.07
CA VAL A 200 -13.62 15.21 16.33
C VAL A 200 -12.67 15.76 17.38
N PHE A 201 -12.29 17.03 17.24
CA PHE A 201 -11.30 17.69 18.07
C PHE A 201 -11.82 19.06 18.51
N HIS A 202 -11.45 19.44 19.73
CA HIS A 202 -11.79 20.73 20.30
C HIS A 202 -10.65 21.21 21.19
N GLY A 203 -10.43 22.52 21.21
CA GLY A 203 -9.34 23.12 21.97
C GLY A 203 -9.50 24.62 22.10
N LYS A 204 -8.40 25.27 22.46
CA LYS A 204 -8.28 26.73 22.41
C LYS A 204 -6.97 27.07 21.72
N ALA A 205 -7.03 28.00 20.77
CA ALA A 205 -5.86 28.43 20.00
C ALA A 205 -6.02 29.89 19.59
N GLU A 206 -4.89 30.54 19.29
CA GLU A 206 -4.89 31.85 18.64
C GLU A 206 -5.41 31.71 17.21
N VAL A 207 -6.22 32.67 16.79
CA VAL A 207 -6.80 32.72 15.44
C VAL A 207 -6.38 33.98 14.70
N ILE A 208 -6.24 33.87 13.39
CA ILE A 208 -6.18 35.00 12.48
C ILE A 208 -7.55 35.17 11.82
N GLN A 209 -7.82 36.38 11.35
CA GLN A 209 -8.97 36.70 10.52
C GLN A 209 -8.55 36.71 9.06
N LEU A 210 -9.16 35.82 8.28
CA LEU A 210 -9.05 35.80 6.82
C LEU A 210 -10.28 36.49 6.22
N HIS A 211 -10.06 37.62 5.55
CA HIS A 211 -11.13 38.44 4.96
C HIS A 211 -11.34 38.05 3.49
N LEU A 212 -12.57 37.67 3.15
CA LEU A 212 -12.96 37.16 1.84
C LEU A 212 -14.32 37.78 1.45
N GLY A 213 -14.27 38.88 0.69
CA GLY A 213 -15.45 39.68 0.36
C GLY A 213 -16.07 40.31 1.60
N SER A 214 -17.34 40.01 1.84
CA SER A 214 -18.08 40.45 3.04
C SER A 214 -17.93 39.50 4.23
N GLN A 215 -17.20 38.39 4.07
CA GLN A 215 -17.07 37.36 5.09
C GLN A 215 -15.71 37.43 5.78
N VAL A 216 -15.71 37.06 7.05
CA VAL A 216 -14.51 36.96 7.88
C VAL A 216 -14.47 35.56 8.46
N LEU A 217 -13.38 34.85 8.20
CA LEU A 217 -13.14 33.51 8.72
C LEU A 217 -12.07 33.56 9.81
N HIS A 218 -12.42 33.08 11.00
CA HIS A 218 -11.49 32.96 12.13
C HIS A 218 -10.86 31.57 12.14
N VAL A 219 -9.55 31.53 11.90
CA VAL A 219 -8.81 30.30 11.62
C VAL A 219 -7.45 30.34 12.29
N THR A 220 -6.93 29.21 12.77
CA THR A 220 -5.54 29.16 13.27
C THR A 220 -4.54 29.32 12.12
N GLU A 221 -3.37 29.90 12.38
CA GLU A 221 -2.32 30.09 11.36
C GLU A 221 -1.91 28.81 10.60
N ASP A 222 -2.00 27.65 11.25
CA ASP A 222 -1.59 26.36 10.67
C ASP A 222 -2.64 25.72 9.75
N HIS A 223 -3.86 26.25 9.71
CA HIS A 223 -4.90 25.69 8.85
C HIS A 223 -4.54 25.92 7.39
N ARG A 224 -4.76 24.92 6.53
CA ARG A 224 -4.35 24.99 5.13
C ARG A 224 -5.53 25.20 4.20
N PHE A 225 -5.31 26.05 3.21
CA PHE A 225 -6.24 26.33 2.13
C PHE A 225 -5.59 26.03 0.78
N TYR A 226 -6.38 25.64 -0.21
CA TYR A 226 -5.85 25.37 -1.54
C TYR A 226 -5.64 26.67 -2.32
N LEU A 227 -4.38 27.03 -2.54
CA LEU A 227 -3.95 28.26 -3.18
C LEU A 227 -3.64 28.03 -4.67
N GLU A 228 -4.09 28.94 -5.54
CA GLU A 228 -3.82 28.86 -6.97
C GLU A 228 -2.31 28.85 -7.27
N GLY A 229 -1.86 27.85 -8.03
CA GLY A 229 -0.46 27.70 -8.44
C GLY A 229 0.51 27.28 -7.34
N SER A 230 0.07 27.16 -6.08
CA SER A 230 0.91 26.77 -4.93
C SER A 230 0.35 25.59 -4.13
N GLY A 231 -0.90 25.19 -4.33
CA GLY A 231 -1.54 24.09 -3.62
C GLY A 231 -1.80 24.42 -2.14
N TRP A 232 -1.74 23.40 -1.28
CA TRP A 232 -2.06 23.51 0.14
C TRP A 232 -1.09 24.44 0.90
N THR A 233 -1.58 25.62 1.29
CA THR A 233 -0.79 26.69 1.92
C THR A 233 -1.36 27.04 3.30
N ARG A 234 -0.49 27.23 4.31
CA ARG A 234 -0.89 27.62 5.68
C ARG A 234 -1.52 29.02 5.70
N ALA A 235 -2.50 29.21 6.55
CA ALA A 235 -3.22 30.48 6.69
C ALA A 235 -2.27 31.65 7.05
N GLY A 236 -1.27 31.41 7.90
CA GLY A 236 -0.24 32.42 8.24
C GLY A 236 0.72 32.76 7.09
N ASP A 237 0.83 31.88 6.09
CA ASP A 237 1.69 32.08 4.92
C ASP A 237 0.93 32.72 3.74
N LEU A 238 -0.40 32.84 3.84
CA LEU A 238 -1.23 33.54 2.86
C LEU A 238 -0.93 35.05 2.85
N ARG A 239 -1.19 35.68 1.70
CA ARG A 239 -1.00 37.11 1.46
C ARG A 239 -2.20 37.68 0.72
N ARG A 240 -2.51 38.95 0.98
CA ARG A 240 -3.53 39.70 0.26
C ARG A 240 -3.33 39.63 -1.26
N GLY A 241 -4.41 39.48 -2.01
CA GLY A 241 -4.43 39.39 -3.48
C GLY A 241 -4.20 37.99 -4.03
N GLN A 242 -3.79 37.04 -3.20
CA GLN A 242 -3.75 35.63 -3.57
C GLN A 242 -5.16 35.04 -3.68
N ARG A 243 -5.29 33.89 -4.36
CA ARG A 243 -6.59 33.29 -4.71
C ARG A 243 -6.78 31.87 -4.18
N LEU A 244 -7.83 31.66 -3.40
CA LEU A 244 -8.20 30.37 -2.80
C LEU A 244 -9.27 29.65 -3.62
N SER A 245 -9.24 28.31 -3.65
CA SER A 245 -10.30 27.52 -4.27
C SER A 245 -11.57 27.51 -3.40
N VAL A 246 -12.71 27.90 -3.97
CA VAL A 246 -14.01 28.00 -3.26
C VAL A 246 -15.18 27.23 -3.90
N ASP A 247 -14.94 26.59 -5.04
CA ASP A 247 -15.70 25.48 -5.64
C ASP A 247 -14.89 24.91 -6.84
N LEU A 248 -15.45 24.01 -7.65
CA LEU A 248 -14.76 23.28 -8.73
C LEU A 248 -14.18 24.16 -9.85
N SER A 249 -14.43 25.47 -9.87
CA SER A 249 -13.91 26.34 -10.94
C SER A 249 -13.74 27.81 -10.57
N THR A 250 -14.18 28.25 -9.39
CA THR A 250 -14.02 29.64 -8.95
C THR A 250 -12.94 29.81 -7.90
N TRP A 251 -12.39 31.02 -7.95
CA TRP A 251 -11.27 31.47 -7.14
C TRP A 251 -11.72 32.68 -6.33
N MET A 252 -11.49 32.65 -5.03
CA MET A 252 -11.77 33.78 -4.14
C MET A 252 -10.48 34.53 -3.83
N THR A 253 -10.47 35.83 -4.07
CA THR A 253 -9.34 36.69 -3.74
C THR A 253 -9.34 36.98 -2.24
N ILE A 254 -8.16 36.88 -1.62
CA ILE A 254 -7.94 37.27 -0.23
C ILE A 254 -7.88 38.80 -0.16
N ASP A 255 -8.84 39.40 0.53
CA ASP A 255 -8.93 40.85 0.66
C ASP A 255 -7.99 41.39 1.74
N ASP A 256 -7.88 40.68 2.85
CA ASP A 256 -6.99 41.03 3.95
C ASP A 256 -6.74 39.83 4.89
N ILE A 257 -5.67 39.92 5.69
CA ILE A 257 -5.33 38.95 6.74
C ILE A 257 -4.91 39.71 7.98
N VAL A 258 -5.61 39.47 9.10
CA VAL A 258 -5.36 40.17 10.36
C VAL A 258 -5.02 39.16 11.44
N ASP A 259 -3.83 39.28 12.01
CA ASP A 259 -3.50 38.61 13.26
C ASP A 259 -4.30 39.26 14.40
N THR A 260 -5.09 38.44 15.11
CA THR A 260 -5.93 38.93 16.19
C THR A 260 -5.23 38.90 17.55
N GLY A 261 -4.24 38.02 17.73
CA GLY A 261 -3.70 37.66 19.05
C GLY A 261 -4.74 37.10 20.03
N GLU A 262 -5.94 36.72 19.56
CA GLU A 262 -7.03 36.24 20.42
C GLU A 262 -7.06 34.72 20.49
N VAL A 263 -7.02 34.20 21.73
CA VAL A 263 -7.21 32.76 22.00
C VAL A 263 -8.70 32.47 22.17
N VAL A 264 -9.28 31.74 21.22
CA VAL A 264 -10.72 31.39 21.22
C VAL A 264 -10.94 29.87 21.26
N PRO A 265 -12.13 29.38 21.62
CA PRO A 265 -12.50 27.98 21.40
C PRO A 265 -12.45 27.64 19.91
N VAL A 266 -11.75 26.55 19.59
CA VAL A 266 -11.56 26.10 18.22
C VAL A 266 -11.92 24.63 18.06
N HIS A 267 -12.34 24.27 16.85
CA HIS A 267 -12.83 22.95 16.47
C HIS A 267 -12.16 22.47 15.18
N ASN A 268 -11.99 21.15 15.07
CA ASN A 268 -11.65 20.45 13.84
C ASN A 268 -12.17 19.00 13.91
N PHE A 269 -12.12 18.22 12.84
CA PHE A 269 -12.59 16.83 12.81
C PHE A 269 -11.88 16.02 11.71
N ARG A 270 -11.61 14.72 11.81
CA ARG A 270 -10.96 13.96 10.71
C ARG A 270 -11.97 13.49 9.67
N VAL A 271 -11.66 13.68 8.39
CA VAL A 271 -12.48 13.20 7.26
C VAL A 271 -11.86 11.96 6.65
N ALA A 272 -12.65 10.90 6.46
CA ALA A 272 -12.23 9.65 5.84
C ALA A 272 -11.79 9.84 4.38
N GLN A 273 -10.70 9.17 3.99
CA GLN A 273 -10.14 9.07 2.63
C GLN A 273 -9.60 10.36 2.02
N PHE A 274 -10.29 11.48 2.15
CA PHE A 274 -10.00 12.72 1.41
C PHE A 274 -9.39 13.82 2.26
N HIS A 275 -9.37 13.66 3.60
CA HIS A 275 -8.73 14.56 4.55
C HIS A 275 -8.95 16.07 4.30
N THR A 276 -10.09 16.45 3.71
CA THR A 276 -10.45 17.83 3.36
C THR A 276 -11.96 18.01 3.52
N TYR A 277 -12.39 19.26 3.53
CA TYR A 277 -13.80 19.64 3.61
C TYR A 277 -13.98 21.07 3.09
N PHE A 278 -15.23 21.51 3.02
CA PHE A 278 -15.57 22.85 2.54
C PHE A 278 -16.15 23.70 3.68
N VAL A 279 -15.60 24.89 3.85
CA VAL A 279 -16.03 25.89 4.83
C VAL A 279 -16.71 27.04 4.12
N GLY A 280 -18.00 27.20 4.40
CA GLY A 280 -18.83 28.24 3.83
C GLY A 280 -20.30 27.89 3.94
N SER A 281 -21.14 28.71 3.32
CA SER A 281 -22.59 28.53 3.33
C SER A 281 -23.18 29.06 2.04
N GLU A 282 -24.42 28.67 1.76
CA GLU A 282 -25.18 29.25 0.65
C GLU A 282 -25.30 30.78 0.80
N SER A 283 -25.45 31.28 2.04
CA SER A 283 -25.53 32.71 2.32
C SER A 283 -24.24 33.50 2.03
N TRP A 284 -23.09 32.82 2.08
CA TRP A 284 -21.80 33.41 1.68
C TRP A 284 -21.67 33.46 0.15
N GLY A 285 -22.39 32.58 -0.55
CA GLY A 285 -22.28 32.38 -1.99
C GLY A 285 -21.06 31.57 -2.42
N PHE A 286 -20.29 31.01 -1.47
CA PHE A 286 -19.09 30.23 -1.74
C PHE A 286 -18.73 29.33 -0.54
N ALA A 287 -17.88 28.32 -0.78
CA ALA A 287 -17.30 27.52 0.31
C ALA A 287 -15.84 27.15 0.03
N ILE A 288 -14.94 27.62 0.88
CA ILE A 288 -13.49 27.48 0.70
C ILE A 288 -13.09 26.02 0.95
N TRP A 289 -12.25 25.49 0.07
CA TRP A 289 -11.68 24.16 0.24
C TRP A 289 -10.53 24.20 1.24
N THR A 290 -10.66 23.44 2.33
CA THR A 290 -9.72 23.46 3.44
C THR A 290 -9.18 22.05 3.71
N HIS A 291 -7.92 21.98 4.12
CA HIS A 291 -7.28 20.71 4.44
C HIS A 291 -7.40 20.40 5.93
N ASN A 292 -7.71 19.14 6.19
CA ASN A 292 -7.85 18.55 7.50
C ASN A 292 -6.60 17.75 7.90
N CYS A 293 -5.49 18.48 8.02
CA CYS A 293 -4.16 17.94 8.20
C CYS A 293 -3.75 17.98 9.67
N TYR A 294 -3.76 16.84 10.37
CA TYR A 294 -3.26 16.67 11.73
C TYR A 294 -1.81 16.21 11.72
N ALA A 295 -1.13 16.40 12.85
CA ALA A 295 0.22 15.86 13.09
C ALA A 295 0.32 14.33 12.90
N ASN A 296 -0.83 13.64 12.76
CA ASN A 296 -0.91 12.23 12.43
C ASN A 296 -1.73 11.89 11.16
N SER A 297 -2.43 12.83 10.49
CA SER A 297 -3.25 12.50 9.29
C SER A 297 -2.58 12.83 7.97
N CYS A 298 -1.64 13.76 7.94
CA CYS A 298 -0.68 13.89 6.85
C CYS A 298 0.67 13.28 7.21
N LYS A 299 0.70 12.49 8.30
CA LYS A 299 1.87 11.73 8.69
C LYS A 299 1.79 10.35 8.06
N ILE A 300 2.59 10.16 7.03
CA ILE A 300 2.79 8.85 6.44
C ILE A 300 3.84 8.14 7.29
N SER A 301 3.45 7.02 7.88
CA SER A 301 4.35 6.20 8.69
C SER A 301 4.69 4.94 7.94
N VAL A 302 5.96 4.79 7.58
CA VAL A 302 6.51 3.58 6.97
C VAL A 302 6.97 2.66 8.10
N ASP A 303 6.01 2.23 8.91
CA ASP A 303 6.22 1.46 10.15
C ASP A 303 5.80 -0.01 10.04
N ARG A 304 5.63 -0.48 8.80
CA ARG A 304 5.22 -1.85 8.43
C ARG A 304 5.88 -2.23 7.11
N PRO A 305 5.79 -3.51 6.66
CA PRO A 305 6.43 -3.91 5.42
C PRO A 305 6.02 -3.02 4.27
N PHE A 306 6.99 -2.63 3.45
CA PHE A 306 6.78 -1.73 2.33
C PHE A 306 7.66 -2.15 1.15
N GLN A 307 7.23 -1.77 -0.04
CA GLN A 307 8.05 -1.90 -1.24
C GLN A 307 8.62 -0.55 -1.60
N PHE A 308 9.75 -0.55 -2.28
CA PHE A 308 10.27 0.66 -2.88
C PHE A 308 10.94 0.34 -4.21
N PHE A 309 11.06 1.37 -5.04
CA PHE A 309 11.91 1.32 -6.21
C PHE A 309 12.62 2.65 -6.45
N ILE A 310 13.76 2.59 -7.11
CA ILE A 310 14.50 3.76 -7.58
C ILE A 310 14.33 3.81 -9.09
N ARG A 311 13.83 4.94 -9.60
CA ARG A 311 13.63 5.16 -11.04
C ARG A 311 14.45 6.33 -11.54
N ASP A 312 14.81 6.27 -12.81
CA ASP A 312 15.23 7.44 -13.58
C ASP A 312 13.98 8.17 -14.11
N ASN A 313 13.84 9.44 -13.78
CA ASN A 313 12.64 10.23 -14.04
C ASN A 313 12.51 10.64 -15.52
N ASP A 314 13.63 10.69 -16.26
CA ASP A 314 13.66 11.03 -17.69
C ASP A 314 13.25 9.84 -18.57
N THR A 315 13.69 8.64 -18.19
CA THR A 315 13.52 7.41 -18.99
C THR A 315 12.43 6.47 -18.47
N GLY A 316 12.01 6.64 -17.21
CA GLY A 316 11.09 5.72 -16.53
C GLY A 316 11.71 4.39 -16.13
N VAL A 317 13.01 4.18 -16.39
CA VAL A 317 13.70 2.92 -16.08
C VAL A 317 13.79 2.73 -14.57
N ILE A 318 13.36 1.56 -14.09
CA ILE A 318 13.56 1.13 -12.70
C ILE A 318 14.98 0.57 -12.56
N ASN A 319 15.81 1.25 -11.76
CA ASN A 319 17.18 0.84 -11.48
C ASN A 319 17.25 -0.19 -10.34
N LEU A 320 16.28 -0.15 -9.43
CA LEU A 320 16.16 -1.09 -8.32
C LEU A 320 14.71 -1.16 -7.87
N MET A 321 14.23 -2.36 -7.57
CA MET A 321 12.95 -2.56 -6.90
C MET A 321 13.12 -3.66 -5.86
N THR A 322 12.58 -3.44 -4.66
CA THR A 322 12.71 -4.39 -3.57
C THR A 322 11.64 -4.17 -2.50
N ARG A 323 11.59 -5.09 -1.54
CA ARG A 323 10.69 -5.09 -0.41
C ARG A 323 11.48 -5.10 0.90
N VAL A 324 10.99 -4.35 1.88
CA VAL A 324 11.56 -4.29 3.22
C VAL A 324 10.53 -4.89 4.18
N ASP A 325 10.77 -6.12 4.64
CA ASP A 325 9.96 -6.81 5.65
C ASP A 325 10.47 -6.63 7.08
N ASP A 326 11.79 -6.43 7.22
CA ASP A 326 12.47 -6.11 8.48
C ASP A 326 13.65 -5.15 8.20
N PRO A 327 13.58 -3.88 8.61
CA PRO A 327 14.64 -2.89 8.36
C PRO A 327 15.95 -3.18 9.12
N THR A 328 15.96 -4.07 10.12
CA THR A 328 17.18 -4.43 10.87
C THR A 328 17.99 -5.52 10.21
N ILE A 329 17.34 -6.40 9.43
CA ILE A 329 17.98 -7.55 8.77
C ILE A 329 18.25 -7.21 7.29
N ALA A 330 18.62 -5.97 6.98
CA ALA A 330 18.69 -5.46 5.62
C ALA A 330 19.82 -6.07 4.74
N THR A 331 20.18 -7.33 4.92
CA THR A 331 20.51 -8.21 3.79
C THR A 331 19.21 -8.67 3.13
N SER A 332 18.67 -7.86 2.22
CA SER A 332 17.85 -8.45 1.15
C SER A 332 18.83 -9.21 0.28
N LYS A 333 18.88 -10.54 0.43
CA LYS A 333 18.93 -11.30 -0.83
C LYS A 333 17.75 -10.72 -1.62
N ILE A 334 17.98 -10.23 -2.84
CA ILE A 334 16.89 -10.35 -3.80
C ILE A 334 16.64 -11.85 -3.76
N VAL A 335 15.61 -12.25 -3.03
CA VAL A 335 14.82 -13.38 -3.44
C VAL A 335 14.46 -12.92 -4.84
N PRO A 336 14.96 -13.58 -5.90
CA PRO A 336 14.45 -13.33 -7.23
C PRO A 336 12.91 -13.33 -7.12
N LEU A 337 12.19 -12.89 -8.15
CA LEU A 337 10.93 -13.58 -8.38
C LEU A 337 11.33 -15.05 -8.54
N THR A 338 11.40 -15.78 -7.43
CA THR A 338 11.60 -17.20 -7.40
C THR A 338 10.34 -17.63 -8.08
N ALA A 339 10.52 -18.31 -9.22
CA ALA A 339 9.42 -19.05 -9.77
C ALA A 339 8.75 -19.75 -8.58
N PRO A 340 7.44 -19.54 -8.38
CA PRO A 340 6.76 -19.99 -7.19
C PRO A 340 7.06 -21.47 -7.03
N ILE A 341 7.41 -21.88 -5.80
CA ILE A 341 7.92 -23.22 -5.52
C ILE A 341 6.80 -24.19 -5.93
N PRO A 342 7.00 -25.07 -6.93
CA PRO A 342 5.95 -26.01 -7.31
C PRO A 342 5.47 -26.79 -6.08
N GLY A 343 4.18 -26.69 -5.74
CA GLY A 343 3.66 -27.26 -4.50
C GLY A 343 3.34 -26.27 -3.38
N ASP A 344 3.88 -25.05 -3.40
CA ASP A 344 3.68 -24.01 -2.37
C ASP A 344 2.54 -23.06 -2.77
N SER A 345 1.30 -23.56 -2.70
CA SER A 345 0.12 -22.78 -3.11
C SER A 345 -0.21 -21.64 -2.16
N ASN A 346 0.22 -21.70 -0.90
CA ASN A 346 -0.04 -20.66 0.09
C ASN A 346 1.07 -19.58 0.15
N HIS A 347 2.17 -19.77 -0.60
CA HIS A 347 3.35 -18.91 -0.69
C HIS A 347 4.09 -18.69 0.64
N ASP A 348 4.07 -19.69 1.53
CA ASP A 348 4.80 -19.68 2.81
C ASP A 348 6.26 -20.15 2.67
N GLY A 349 6.64 -20.62 1.48
CA GLY A 349 7.97 -21.11 1.15
C GLY A 349 8.16 -22.61 1.38
N HIS A 350 7.14 -23.35 1.82
CA HIS A 350 7.20 -24.75 2.18
C HIS A 350 6.10 -25.57 1.49
N PHE A 351 6.47 -26.48 0.58
CA PHE A 351 5.52 -27.47 0.05
C PHE A 351 5.18 -28.52 1.14
N ASN A 352 3.98 -28.43 1.73
CA ASN A 352 3.56 -29.29 2.83
C ASN A 352 2.07 -29.69 2.75
N SER A 353 1.52 -30.22 3.84
CA SER A 353 0.13 -30.72 3.88
C SER A 353 -0.92 -29.62 3.74
N ALA A 354 -0.61 -28.39 4.16
CA ALA A 354 -1.50 -27.24 4.06
C ALA A 354 -1.76 -26.85 2.59
N ASP A 355 -0.76 -26.93 1.71
CA ASP A 355 -0.90 -26.61 0.29
C ASP A 355 -1.79 -27.61 -0.42
N LEU A 356 -1.60 -28.91 -0.15
CA LEU A 356 -2.43 -29.97 -0.71
C LEU A 356 -3.89 -29.84 -0.28
N VAL A 357 -4.13 -29.45 0.98
CA VAL A 357 -5.49 -29.19 1.46
C VAL A 357 -6.10 -27.97 0.74
N LEU A 358 -5.31 -26.93 0.48
CA LEU A 358 -5.76 -25.71 -0.18
C LEU A 358 -6.19 -25.98 -1.63
N VAL A 359 -5.37 -26.67 -2.41
CA VAL A 359 -5.68 -26.99 -3.82
C VAL A 359 -6.83 -28.00 -3.95
N LEU A 360 -6.93 -28.97 -3.04
CA LEU A 360 -8.05 -29.92 -3.06
C LEU A 360 -9.38 -29.29 -2.62
N GLN A 361 -9.35 -28.21 -1.83
CA GLN A 361 -10.54 -27.43 -1.49
C GLN A 361 -11.02 -26.55 -2.65
N ALA A 362 -10.14 -26.15 -3.56
CA ALA A 362 -10.52 -25.44 -4.79
C ALA A 362 -11.40 -26.33 -5.70
N GLY A 363 -11.17 -27.65 -5.66
CA GLY A 363 -12.03 -28.64 -6.32
C GLY A 363 -11.78 -28.79 -7.82
N GLU A 364 -10.64 -28.32 -8.30
CA GLU A 364 -10.29 -28.31 -9.73
C GLU A 364 -9.41 -29.50 -10.15
N TYR A 365 -9.06 -30.39 -9.21
CA TYR A 365 -8.26 -31.57 -9.49
C TYR A 365 -8.98 -32.52 -10.46
N GLU A 366 -8.47 -32.64 -11.68
CA GLU A 366 -9.03 -33.47 -12.75
C GLU A 366 -10.52 -33.23 -13.01
N ASP A 367 -10.96 -31.96 -12.98
CA ASP A 367 -12.37 -31.57 -13.14
C ASP A 367 -12.89 -31.58 -14.60
N ALA A 368 -11.99 -31.87 -15.57
CA ALA A 368 -12.23 -31.88 -17.02
C ALA A 368 -12.62 -30.52 -17.64
N ILE A 369 -12.39 -29.43 -16.91
CA ILE A 369 -12.44 -28.06 -17.42
C ILE A 369 -11.01 -27.67 -17.77
N ALA A 370 -10.82 -27.09 -18.96
CA ALA A 370 -9.49 -26.73 -19.44
C ALA A 370 -9.20 -25.25 -19.21
N GLY A 371 -8.05 -24.92 -18.63
CA GLY A 371 -7.54 -23.57 -18.44
C GLY A 371 -8.22 -22.80 -17.31
N ASN A 372 -8.84 -23.45 -16.34
CA ASN A 372 -9.48 -22.78 -15.19
C ASN A 372 -8.61 -22.71 -13.94
N SER A 373 -7.49 -23.42 -13.88
CA SER A 373 -6.67 -23.45 -12.67
C SER A 373 -5.57 -22.39 -12.67
N THR A 374 -5.47 -21.70 -11.54
CA THR A 374 -4.31 -20.85 -11.21
C THR A 374 -3.24 -21.63 -10.44
N PHE A 375 -2.09 -21.01 -10.23
CA PHE A 375 -1.00 -21.63 -9.46
C PHE A 375 -1.44 -21.95 -8.02
N GLU A 376 -2.20 -21.05 -7.39
CA GLU A 376 -2.78 -21.23 -6.06
C GLU A 376 -3.81 -22.37 -6.01
N GLU A 377 -4.45 -22.67 -7.14
CA GLU A 377 -5.46 -23.73 -7.29
C GLU A 377 -4.86 -25.08 -7.72
N GLY A 378 -3.56 -25.12 -8.04
CA GLY A 378 -2.80 -26.35 -8.28
C GLY A 378 -2.10 -26.46 -9.64
N ASP A 379 -2.21 -25.45 -10.51
CA ASP A 379 -1.48 -25.38 -11.79
C ASP A 379 0.01 -25.02 -11.57
N TRP A 380 0.75 -25.98 -11.00
CA TRP A 380 2.14 -25.78 -10.61
C TRP A 380 3.10 -25.91 -11.79
N ASP A 381 2.71 -26.58 -12.87
CA ASP A 381 3.49 -26.68 -14.10
C ASP A 381 3.10 -25.69 -15.21
N ARG A 382 2.05 -24.90 -14.96
CA ARG A 382 1.59 -23.76 -15.77
C ARG A 382 1.01 -24.13 -17.12
N ASP A 383 0.31 -25.25 -17.20
CA ASP A 383 -0.47 -25.64 -18.38
C ASP A 383 -1.94 -25.19 -18.33
N GLY A 384 -2.38 -24.67 -17.18
CA GLY A 384 -3.71 -24.15 -16.95
C GLY A 384 -4.68 -25.13 -16.31
N ASP A 385 -4.25 -26.36 -15.97
CA ASP A 385 -5.11 -27.42 -15.43
C ASP A 385 -4.48 -28.04 -14.17
N PHE A 386 -5.23 -28.18 -13.07
CA PHE A 386 -4.72 -28.93 -11.92
C PHE A 386 -4.88 -30.45 -12.12
N THR A 387 -3.79 -31.13 -12.47
CA THR A 387 -3.80 -32.57 -12.76
C THR A 387 -2.80 -33.37 -11.93
N SER A 388 -2.83 -34.69 -12.09
CA SER A 388 -1.78 -35.57 -11.57
C SER A 388 -0.37 -35.18 -12.06
N ARG A 389 -0.24 -34.45 -13.18
CA ARG A 389 1.04 -33.98 -13.73
C ARG A 389 1.66 -32.90 -12.85
N ASP A 390 0.84 -32.01 -12.30
CA ASP A 390 1.26 -30.96 -11.37
C ASP A 390 1.76 -31.52 -10.06
N LEU A 391 1.07 -32.53 -9.51
CA LEU A 391 1.50 -33.22 -8.29
C LEU A 391 2.88 -33.89 -8.50
N VAL A 392 3.06 -34.57 -9.63
CA VAL A 392 4.35 -35.19 -9.99
C VAL A 392 5.41 -34.10 -10.22
N TYR A 393 5.07 -33.01 -10.88
CA TYR A 393 5.95 -31.88 -11.12
C TYR A 393 6.42 -31.23 -9.82
N ALA A 394 5.52 -31.01 -8.86
CA ALA A 394 5.85 -30.49 -7.54
C ALA A 394 6.72 -31.45 -6.73
N LEU A 395 6.38 -32.74 -6.68
CA LEU A 395 7.18 -33.74 -5.96
C LEU A 395 8.57 -33.96 -6.58
N ALA A 396 8.72 -33.75 -7.90
CA ALA A 396 9.99 -33.89 -8.59
C ALA A 396 10.88 -32.65 -8.46
N ASN A 397 10.29 -31.45 -8.35
CA ASN A 397 11.01 -30.18 -8.38
C ASN A 397 11.06 -29.45 -7.03
N SER A 398 10.35 -29.95 -6.02
CA SER A 398 10.29 -29.40 -4.65
C SER A 398 10.44 -30.49 -3.58
N ARG A 399 10.77 -30.09 -2.35
CA ARG A 399 10.84 -31.01 -1.20
C ARG A 399 9.55 -30.94 -0.40
N TYR A 400 8.81 -32.05 -0.37
CA TYR A 400 7.63 -32.16 0.48
C TYR A 400 8.03 -32.30 1.95
N GLU A 401 7.53 -31.42 2.80
CA GLU A 401 7.76 -31.44 4.26
C GLU A 401 6.59 -32.11 4.98
N SER A 402 6.86 -33.23 5.67
CA SER A 402 5.85 -33.88 6.50
C SER A 402 5.69 -33.14 7.82
N ASP A 403 4.52 -32.53 8.05
CA ASP A 403 4.19 -31.94 9.34
C ASP A 403 4.22 -32.99 10.47
N SER A 404 4.73 -32.59 11.64
CA SER A 404 4.60 -33.41 12.84
C SER A 404 3.12 -33.60 13.20
N PRO A 405 2.65 -34.79 13.63
CA PRO A 405 1.21 -35.09 13.82
C PRO A 405 0.44 -34.13 14.74
N ALA A 406 1.15 -33.33 15.54
CA ALA A 406 0.57 -32.32 16.43
C ALA A 406 0.07 -31.05 15.72
N ALA A 407 0.65 -30.67 14.58
CA ALA A 407 0.27 -29.46 13.85
C ALA A 407 -1.06 -29.66 13.08
N VAL A 408 -1.21 -30.81 12.43
CA VAL A 408 -2.41 -31.19 11.65
C VAL A 408 -3.66 -31.26 12.54
N ALA A 409 -3.55 -31.82 13.75
CA ALA A 409 -4.66 -31.90 14.70
C ALA A 409 -5.16 -30.52 15.18
N SER A 410 -4.29 -29.49 15.16
CA SER A 410 -4.64 -28.13 15.61
C SER A 410 -5.42 -27.32 14.56
N GLN A 411 -5.18 -27.58 13.26
CA GLN A 411 -5.94 -26.98 12.16
C GLN A 411 -7.35 -27.59 12.05
N PHE A 412 -7.50 -28.91 12.24
CA PHE A 412 -8.82 -29.57 12.26
C PHE A 412 -9.68 -29.18 13.48
N SER A 413 -9.07 -28.79 14.60
CA SER A 413 -9.82 -28.44 15.81
C SER A 413 -10.41 -27.02 15.80
N ARG A 414 -10.03 -26.14 14.86
CA ARG A 414 -10.59 -24.77 14.74
C ARG A 414 -11.75 -24.66 13.76
N SER A 415 -11.90 -25.60 12.83
CA SER A 415 -13.04 -25.67 11.90
C SER A 415 -14.27 -26.40 12.48
N ASN A 416 -14.16 -27.01 13.67
CA ASN A 416 -15.20 -27.89 14.22
C ASN A 416 -16.11 -27.28 15.32
N GLN A 417 -16.24 -25.95 15.39
CA GLN A 417 -17.22 -25.29 16.29
C GLN A 417 -18.55 -24.91 15.64
N ARG A 418 -18.95 -25.58 14.55
CA ARG A 418 -20.34 -25.59 14.08
C ARG A 418 -20.71 -26.94 13.45
N LEU A 419 -20.92 -27.96 14.28
CA LEU A 419 -21.70 -29.15 13.91
C LEU A 419 -22.56 -29.59 15.10
N PRO A 420 -23.85 -29.27 15.04
CA PRO A 420 -24.84 -30.34 15.04
C PRO A 420 -25.83 -30.08 13.91
N ASP A 421 -25.63 -30.70 12.73
CA ASP A 421 -26.69 -30.86 11.70
C ASP A 421 -26.29 -31.71 10.47
N ILE A 422 -25.06 -32.24 10.35
CA ILE A 422 -24.70 -33.09 9.19
C ILE A 422 -25.19 -34.54 9.33
N ALA A 423 -25.33 -35.08 10.55
CA ALA A 423 -25.86 -36.44 10.74
C ALA A 423 -27.37 -36.56 10.46
N ALA A 424 -28.12 -35.45 10.46
CA ALA A 424 -29.55 -35.42 10.13
C ALA A 424 -29.83 -35.16 8.64
N ALA A 425 -28.85 -34.62 7.89
CA ALA A 425 -28.98 -34.32 6.47
C ALA A 425 -28.71 -35.54 5.57
N VAL A 426 -27.91 -36.50 6.03
CA VAL A 426 -27.56 -37.72 5.26
C VAL A 426 -28.66 -38.78 5.29
N ASP A 427 -29.47 -38.84 6.36
CA ASP A 427 -30.58 -39.81 6.49
C ASP A 427 -31.84 -39.42 5.68
N SER A 428 -31.89 -38.18 5.16
CA SER A 428 -33.06 -37.63 4.43
C SER A 428 -32.93 -37.73 2.89
N LEU A 429 -31.78 -38.17 2.37
CA LEU A 429 -31.51 -38.15 0.91
C LEU A 429 -31.47 -39.53 0.22
N MET A 430 -31.57 -40.66 0.94
CA MET A 430 -31.64 -42.01 0.33
C MET A 430 -32.45 -43.00 1.20
N PRO A 431 -33.77 -43.20 0.99
CA PRO A 431 -34.52 -44.23 1.70
C PRO A 431 -34.35 -45.59 1.02
N GLY A 432 -33.49 -46.45 1.58
CA GLY A 432 -33.50 -47.90 1.37
C GLY A 432 -32.82 -48.45 0.12
N ALA A 433 -31.58 -48.93 0.29
CA ALA A 433 -31.06 -50.16 -0.32
C ALA A 433 -29.79 -50.60 0.44
N PRO A 434 -29.51 -51.91 0.55
CA PRO A 434 -28.77 -52.48 1.68
C PRO A 434 -27.24 -52.42 1.55
N LEU A 435 -26.61 -52.28 2.71
CA LEU A 435 -25.19 -52.56 2.97
C LEU A 435 -24.92 -54.05 2.71
N ASP A 436 -23.91 -54.34 1.88
CA ASP A 436 -23.17 -55.59 1.97
C ASP A 436 -21.69 -55.18 2.04
N ASP A 437 -21.20 -55.09 3.29
CA ASP A 437 -19.80 -54.93 3.65
C ASP A 437 -19.05 -56.22 3.28
N ASP A 438 -18.02 -56.15 2.41
CA ASP A 438 -16.84 -57.06 2.40
C ASP A 438 -15.94 -56.99 1.13
N ALA A 439 -15.80 -55.85 0.43
CA ALA A 439 -14.96 -55.81 -0.79
C ALA A 439 -14.00 -54.61 -0.98
N LEU A 440 -13.83 -53.71 -0.01
CA LEU A 440 -13.01 -52.49 -0.20
C LEU A 440 -11.88 -52.30 0.83
N VAL A 441 -11.47 -53.36 1.52
CA VAL A 441 -10.37 -53.33 2.53
C VAL A 441 -9.07 -54.00 2.04
N GLU A 442 -9.00 -54.50 0.80
CA GLU A 442 -7.82 -55.26 0.34
C GLU A 442 -6.94 -54.64 -0.76
N GLU A 443 -7.15 -53.37 -1.15
CA GLU A 443 -6.33 -52.74 -2.22
C GLU A 443 -5.53 -51.49 -1.84
N LEU A 444 -5.42 -51.16 -0.54
CA LEU A 444 -4.58 -50.05 -0.05
C LEU A 444 -3.49 -50.47 0.94
N SER A 445 -3.23 -51.77 1.09
CA SER A 445 -2.26 -52.32 2.05
C SER A 445 -0.91 -52.73 1.45
N THR A 446 -0.67 -52.59 0.14
CA THR A 446 0.45 -53.32 -0.50
C THR A 446 1.63 -52.47 -0.99
N ASP A 447 1.52 -51.15 -1.17
CA ASP A 447 2.63 -50.37 -1.76
C ASP A 447 3.36 -49.41 -0.80
N LEU A 448 3.10 -49.45 0.51
CA LEU A 448 3.87 -48.67 1.49
C LEU A 448 5.08 -49.44 2.08
N HIS A 449 5.64 -50.39 1.34
CA HIS A 449 6.80 -51.19 1.75
C HIS A 449 7.81 -51.37 0.61
N LEU A 450 8.28 -50.26 0.04
CA LEU A 450 9.57 -50.18 -0.67
C LEU A 450 9.83 -48.71 -1.01
N LEU A 451 10.75 -48.07 -0.28
CA LEU A 451 11.68 -47.01 -0.73
C LEU A 451 12.33 -46.34 0.50
N VAL A 452 13.20 -47.10 1.16
CA VAL A 452 14.41 -46.62 1.85
C VAL A 452 15.50 -47.60 1.36
N PRO A 453 16.56 -47.12 0.69
CA PRO A 453 17.62 -46.31 1.31
C PRO A 453 17.71 -44.88 0.80
#